data_AF-A0A0D1LRY1-F1
#
_entry.id   AF-A0A0D1LRY1-F1
#
_cell.length_a   1.000
_cell.length_b   1.000
_cell.length_c   1.000
_cell.angle_alpha   90.00
_cell.angle_beta   90.00
_cell.angle_gamma   90.00
#
_symmetry.space_group_name_H-M   'P 1'
#
loop_
_entity.id
_entity.type
_entity.pdbx_description
1 polymer ?
#
loop_
_entity_poly.entity_id
_entity_poly.type
_entity_poly.pdbx_seq_one_letter_code
_entity_poly.pdbx_strand_id
1 'polypeptide(L)'
;MIDGTVPNVQEEGQAVFDSLIRDNDEYFVLGDYESYVDTQARLGQDYQNQQAWTRKSLANIAASGEFSADYTVAAYADEIWHVPHNLLAQQESK
;
A
#
# COMPACT_ATOMS: atom_id res chain seq x y z
N MET A 1 11.40 -0.29 -24.17
CA MET A 1 12.52 -0.08 -23.23
C MET A 1 13.84 -0.55 -23.82
N ILE A 2 13.90 -1.76 -24.39
CA ILE A 2 15.08 -2.26 -25.12
C ILE A 2 15.09 -1.91 -26.63
N ASP A 3 13.97 -1.41 -27.14
CA ASP A 3 13.72 -1.03 -28.53
C ASP A 3 14.18 0.40 -28.88
N GLY A 4 14.78 1.11 -27.93
CA GLY A 4 15.21 2.51 -28.11
C GLY A 4 14.08 3.55 -28.04
N THR A 5 12.86 3.14 -27.69
CA THR A 5 11.72 4.08 -27.51
C THR A 5 11.95 5.09 -26.39
N VAL A 6 12.67 4.69 -25.33
CA VAL A 6 13.09 5.60 -24.26
C VAL A 6 14.60 5.83 -24.40
N PRO A 7 15.06 7.07 -24.57
CA PRO A 7 16.49 7.37 -24.73
C PRO A 7 17.22 7.22 -23.39
N ASN A 8 18.50 6.83 -23.44
CA ASN A 8 19.43 6.76 -22.31
C ASN A 8 19.02 5.78 -21.18
N VAL A 9 18.32 4.69 -21.50
CA VAL A 9 17.93 3.66 -20.53
C VAL A 9 18.16 2.24 -21.05
N GLN A 10 18.99 2.06 -22.08
CA GLN A 10 19.13 0.77 -22.76
C GLN A 10 19.76 -0.29 -21.85
N GLU A 11 20.72 0.09 -21.02
CA GLU A 11 21.36 -0.84 -20.06
C GLU A 11 20.38 -1.24 -18.95
N GLU A 12 19.70 -0.26 -18.33
CA GLU A 12 18.70 -0.49 -17.30
C GLU A 12 17.49 -1.26 -17.85
N GLY A 13 17.04 -0.91 -19.05
CA GLY A 13 15.96 -1.59 -19.75
C GLY A 13 16.29 -3.04 -20.07
N GLN A 14 17.54 -3.34 -20.42
CA GLN A 14 18.00 -4.71 -20.63
C GLN A 14 18.06 -5.48 -19.31
N ALA A 15 18.56 -4.85 -18.23
CA ALA A 15 18.60 -5.48 -16.90
C ALA A 15 17.19 -5.83 -16.39
N VAL A 16 16.22 -4.93 -16.55
CA VAL A 16 14.82 -5.20 -16.19
C VAL A 16 14.20 -6.27 -17.10
N PHE A 17 14.52 -6.28 -18.40
CA PHE A 17 14.03 -7.33 -19.29
C PHE A 17 14.56 -8.70 -18.89
N ASP A 18 15.85 -8.79 -18.58
CA ASP A 18 16.50 -10.03 -18.17
C ASP A 18 15.94 -10.52 -16.82
N SER A 19 15.69 -9.62 -15.86
CA SER A 19 15.09 -10.00 -14.58
C SER A 19 13.67 -10.57 -14.71
N LEU A 20 12.91 -10.12 -15.71
CA LEU A 20 11.54 -10.59 -15.97
C LEU A 20 11.50 -11.88 -16.83
N ILE A 21 12.40 -12.02 -17.80
CA ILE A 21 12.30 -13.08 -18.82
C ILE A 21 13.35 -14.18 -18.65
N ARG A 22 14.56 -13.84 -18.22
CA ARG A 22 15.70 -14.76 -18.12
C ARG A 22 15.89 -15.29 -16.70
N ASP A 23 15.71 -14.42 -15.71
CA ASP A 23 15.99 -14.73 -14.30
C ASP A 23 14.72 -15.14 -13.53
N ASN A 24 13.80 -15.83 -14.22
CA ASN A 24 12.64 -16.52 -13.65
C ASN A 24 11.54 -15.63 -13.02
N ASP A 25 11.54 -14.30 -13.23
CA ASP A 25 10.51 -13.40 -12.68
C ASP A 25 10.31 -13.60 -11.16
N GLU A 26 11.38 -13.39 -10.38
CA GLU A 26 11.44 -13.71 -8.94
C GLU A 26 10.28 -13.14 -8.11
N TYR A 27 9.77 -11.97 -8.50
CA TYR A 27 8.71 -11.26 -7.79
C TYR A 27 7.31 -11.45 -8.41
N PHE A 28 7.15 -12.38 -9.35
CA PHE A 28 5.87 -12.65 -10.03
C PHE A 28 5.28 -11.42 -10.73
N VAL A 29 6.12 -10.54 -11.28
CA VAL A 29 5.67 -9.33 -11.96
C VAL A 29 4.86 -9.69 -13.20
N LEU A 30 5.33 -10.65 -14.00
CA LEU A 30 4.60 -11.16 -15.16
C LEU A 30 3.47 -12.09 -14.73
N GLY A 31 3.68 -12.85 -13.64
CA GLY A 31 2.65 -13.71 -13.05
C GLY A 31 1.37 -12.96 -12.67
N ASP A 32 1.51 -11.81 -12.01
CA ASP A 32 0.37 -10.98 -11.58
C ASP A 32 -0.09 -9.98 -12.65
N TYR A 33 0.65 -9.83 -13.75
CA TYR A 33 0.44 -8.77 -14.73
C TYR A 33 -0.98 -8.73 -15.31
N GLU A 34 -1.53 -9.87 -15.73
CA GLU A 34 -2.88 -9.95 -16.29
C GLU A 34 -3.93 -9.51 -15.27
N SER A 35 -3.84 -10.05 -14.05
CA SER A 35 -4.77 -9.72 -12.96
C SER A 35 -4.71 -8.24 -12.58
N TYR A 36 -3.50 -7.65 -12.62
CA TYR A 36 -3.27 -6.24 -12.36
C TYR A 36 -3.92 -5.37 -13.45
N VAL A 37 -3.68 -5.67 -14.73
CA VAL A 37 -4.26 -4.93 -15.87
C VAL A 37 -5.79 -4.98 -15.84
N ASP A 38 -6.37 -6.15 -15.59
CA ASP A 38 -7.82 -6.32 -15.49
C ASP A 38 -8.40 -5.50 -14.34
N THR A 39 -7.73 -5.52 -13.19
CA THR A 39 -8.15 -4.74 -12.02
C THR A 39 -8.04 -3.25 -12.28
N GLN A 40 -6.98 -2.81 -12.95
CA GLN A 40 -6.77 -1.42 -13.31
C GLN A 40 -7.83 -0.93 -14.30
N ALA A 41 -8.24 -1.76 -15.26
CA ALA A 41 -9.33 -1.46 -16.18
C ALA A 41 -10.66 -1.29 -15.44
N ARG A 42 -10.97 -2.19 -14.48
CA ARG A 42 -12.16 -2.06 -13.61
C ARG A 42 -12.10 -0.79 -12.75
N LEU A 43 -10.93 -0.47 -12.19
CA LEU A 43 -10.73 0.77 -11.42
C LEU A 43 -11.00 2.01 -12.27
N GLY A 44 -10.56 2.01 -13.54
CA GLY A 44 -10.85 3.07 -14.49
C GLY A 44 -12.37 3.27 -14.71
N GLN A 45 -13.13 2.19 -14.80
CA GLN A 45 -14.60 2.24 -14.90
C GLN A 45 -15.25 2.72 -13.60
N ASP A 46 -14.82 2.18 -12.46
CA ASP A 46 -15.32 2.57 -11.13
C ASP A 46 -15.12 4.06 -10.86
N TYR A 47 -13.97 4.61 -11.27
CA TYR A 47 -13.63 6.02 -11.09
C TYR A 47 -14.56 6.96 -11.87
N GLN A 48 -15.13 6.52 -12.99
CA GLN A 48 -16.11 7.32 -13.74
C GLN A 48 -17.41 7.52 -12.94
N ASN A 49 -17.75 6.59 -12.02
CA ASN A 49 -18.87 6.75 -11.11
C ASN A 49 -18.42 7.46 -9.82
N GLN A 50 -18.42 8.80 -9.86
CA GLN A 50 -17.96 9.62 -8.75
C GLN A 50 -18.69 9.33 -7.42
N GLN A 51 -20.00 9.09 -7.45
CA GLN A 51 -20.77 8.80 -6.23
C GLN A 51 -20.34 7.49 -5.58
N ALA A 52 -20.20 6.43 -6.37
CA ALA A 52 -19.74 5.14 -5.88
C ALA A 52 -18.30 5.23 -5.38
N TRP A 53 -17.43 5.94 -6.11
CA TRP A 53 -16.04 6.18 -5.71
C TRP A 53 -15.94 6.90 -4.37
N THR A 54 -16.65 8.02 -4.19
CA THR A 54 -16.64 8.78 -2.93
C THR A 54 -17.15 7.93 -1.76
N ARG A 55 -18.16 7.08 -1.97
CA ARG A 55 -18.64 6.17 -0.93
C ARG A 55 -17.55 5.18 -0.51
N LYS A 56 -16.80 4.60 -1.47
CA LYS A 56 -15.66 3.72 -1.18
C LYS A 56 -14.57 4.49 -0.41
N SER A 57 -14.23 5.71 -0.82
CA SER A 57 -13.24 6.54 -0.13
C SER A 57 -13.64 6.85 1.31
N LEU A 58 -14.88 7.27 1.54
CA LEU A 58 -15.38 7.60 2.87
C LEU A 58 -15.37 6.37 3.79
N ALA A 59 -15.74 5.20 3.28
CA ALA A 59 -15.69 3.96 4.05
C ALA A 59 -14.26 3.60 4.49
N ASN A 60 -13.26 3.79 3.62
CA ASN A 60 -11.86 3.58 3.98
C ASN A 60 -11.40 4.57 5.06
N ILE A 61 -11.75 5.85 4.95
CA ILE A 61 -11.42 6.87 5.97
C ILE A 61 -12.06 6.51 7.32
N ALA A 62 -13.33 6.11 7.32
CA ALA A 62 -14.05 5.76 8.54
C ALA A 62 -13.47 4.51 9.23
N ALA A 63 -12.89 3.58 8.47
CA ALA A 63 -12.33 2.32 8.97
C ALA A 63 -10.81 2.38 9.25
N SER A 64 -10.12 3.49 8.95
CA SER A 64 -8.66 3.56 9.07
C SER A 64 -8.15 3.69 10.51
N GLY A 65 -9.04 3.84 11.50
CA GLY A 65 -8.69 4.08 12.90
C GLY A 65 -7.79 2.99 13.50
N GLU A 66 -7.98 1.73 13.11
CA GLU A 66 -7.18 0.58 13.55
C GLU A 66 -5.68 0.75 13.23
N PHE A 67 -5.36 1.46 12.15
CA PHE A 67 -3.98 1.72 11.72
C PHE A 67 -3.37 2.96 12.37
N SER A 68 -4.02 3.54 13.39
CA SER A 68 -3.45 4.68 14.11
C SER A 68 -2.21 4.27 14.90
N ALA A 69 -1.17 5.09 14.79
CA ALA A 69 0.03 4.94 15.60
C ALA A 69 -0.28 5.07 17.10
N ASP A 70 -1.32 5.82 17.49
CA ASP A 70 -1.71 5.98 18.90
C ASP A 70 -2.11 4.63 19.53
N TYR A 71 -2.85 3.79 18.80
CA TYR A 71 -3.18 2.43 19.27
C TYR A 71 -1.94 1.57 19.40
N THR A 72 -1.02 1.65 18.43
CA THR A 72 0.22 0.89 18.47
C THR A 72 1.10 1.32 19.65
N VAL A 73 1.28 2.62 19.86
CA VAL A 73 2.07 3.16 20.97
C VAL A 73 1.46 2.80 22.32
N ALA A 74 0.13 2.86 22.45
CA ALA A 74 -0.58 2.41 23.65
C ALA A 74 -0.34 0.92 23.93
N ALA A 75 -0.47 0.05 22.92
CA ALA A 75 -0.22 -1.37 23.06
C ALA A 75 1.24 -1.67 23.47
N TYR A 76 2.22 -0.99 22.87
CA TYR A 76 3.62 -1.10 23.30
C TYR A 76 3.83 -0.64 24.75
N ALA A 77 3.19 0.47 25.14
CA ALA A 77 3.28 0.99 26.49
C ALA A 77 2.72 0.01 27.53
N ASP A 78 1.62 -0.67 27.23
CA ASP A 78 0.98 -1.61 28.15
C ASP A 78 1.64 -3.00 28.16
N GLU A 79 1.92 -3.56 26.98
CA GLU A 79 2.32 -4.97 26.82
C GLU A 79 3.84 -5.20 26.90
N ILE A 80 4.65 -4.19 26.56
CA ILE A 80 6.12 -4.35 26.44
C ILE A 80 6.86 -3.44 27.42
N TRP A 81 6.57 -2.14 27.43
CA TRP A 81 7.33 -1.17 28.21
C TRP A 81 6.84 -0.99 29.64
N HIS A 82 5.56 -1.32 29.89
CA HIS A 82 4.87 -1.13 31.16
C HIS A 82 4.99 0.32 31.67
N VAL A 83 4.76 1.29 30.79
CA VAL A 83 4.78 2.72 31.11
C VAL A 83 3.38 3.33 31.04
N PRO A 84 3.02 4.24 31.95
CA PRO A 84 1.70 4.84 31.95
C PRO A 84 1.58 5.85 30.80
N HIS A 85 0.64 5.62 29.89
CA HIS A 85 0.42 6.46 28.71
C HIS A 85 -0.96 7.16 28.70
N ASN A 86 -1.84 6.83 29.65
CA ASN A 86 -3.11 7.52 29.84
C ASN A 86 -2.96 8.68 30.84
N LEU A 87 -2.97 9.92 30.34
CA LEU A 87 -2.84 11.14 31.16
C LEU A 87 -4.11 11.47 31.96
N LEU A 88 -5.28 11.01 31.52
CA LEU A 88 -6.56 11.28 32.18
C LEU A 88 -6.80 10.35 33.37
N ALA A 89 -6.37 9.08 33.27
CA ALA A 89 -6.46 8.12 34.38
C ALA A 89 -5.55 8.46 35.58
N GLN A 90 -4.51 9.28 35.37
CA GLN A 90 -3.55 9.66 36.42
C GLN A 90 -4.03 10.84 37.28
N GLN A 91 -5.06 11.59 36.85
CA GLN A 91 -5.58 12.75 37.58
C GLN A 91 -6.66 12.36 38.61
N GLU A 92 -7.29 11.19 38.48
CA GLU A 92 -8.33 10.73 39.42
C GLU A 92 -7.76 9.94 40.63
N SER A 93 -6.45 9.69 40.67
CA SER A 93 -5.79 8.94 41.75
C SER A 93 -4.99 9.83 42.73
N LYS A 94 -5.24 11.15 42.74
CA LYS A 94 -4.72 12.11 43.74
C LYS A 94 -5.86 12.84 44.43
#